data_AF-G6FRZ9-F1
#
_entry.id   AF-G6FRZ9-F1
#
_cell.length_a   1.000
_cell.length_b   1.000
_cell.length_c   1.000
_cell.angle_alpha   90.00
_cell.angle_beta   90.00
_cell.angle_gamma   90.00
#
_symmetry.space_group_name_H-M   'P 1'
#
loop_
_entity.id
_entity.type
_entity.pdbx_description
1 polymer ?
#
loop_
_entity_poly.entity_id
_entity_poly.type
_entity_poly.pdbx_seq_one_letter_code
_entity_poly.pdbx_strand_id
1 'polypeptide(L)'
;MTDRRRCEDYKQVSGYVPVGLAREFKSICAREGVSQSDALEEMIREWLGKKAASNSSQLEQANRLITIADVVRANMTKLKRCGVKNLQALAKGEVLPTPGDFAIIMSSLAIPEEEQKMIWQKTFSSLNNDFGGVNECERSESPKPTGLEL
;
A
#
# COMPACT_ATOMS: atom_id res chain seq x y z
N MET A 1 -37.83 27.66 -2.57
CA MET A 1 -36.41 27.45 -2.25
C MET A 1 -36.37 26.57 -1.00
N THR A 2 -36.03 25.29 -1.15
CA THR A 2 -36.08 24.31 -0.05
C THR A 2 -34.96 24.62 0.95
N ASP A 3 -35.31 24.76 2.22
CA ASP A 3 -34.34 24.92 3.30
C ASP A 3 -33.45 23.66 3.36
N ARG A 4 -32.21 23.76 2.86
CA ARG A 4 -31.24 22.65 2.84
C ARG A 4 -30.96 22.11 4.24
N ARG A 5 -31.21 22.88 5.31
CA ARG A 5 -31.04 22.45 6.72
C ARG A 5 -32.07 21.42 7.17
N ARG A 6 -33.16 21.25 6.42
CA ARG A 6 -34.22 20.27 6.69
C ARG A 6 -34.09 19.00 5.85
N CYS A 7 -33.00 18.86 5.09
CA CYS A 7 -32.71 17.65 4.34
C CYS A 7 -32.09 16.59 5.28
N GLU A 8 -32.48 15.33 5.12
CA GLU A 8 -31.92 14.22 5.92
C GLU A 8 -30.42 14.03 5.66
N ASP A 9 -29.93 14.39 4.48
CA ASP A 9 -28.51 14.31 4.10
C ASP A 9 -27.69 15.55 4.53
N TYR A 10 -28.29 16.49 5.27
CA TYR A 10 -27.58 17.66 5.77
C TYR A 10 -26.79 17.35 7.03
N LYS A 11 -25.47 17.55 6.98
CA LYS A 11 -24.60 17.54 8.15
C LYS A 11 -23.77 18.82 8.21
N GLN A 12 -23.89 19.56 9.31
CA GLN A 12 -23.05 20.72 9.56
C GLN A 12 -21.65 20.30 10.01
N VAL A 13 -20.64 20.81 9.31
CA VAL A 13 -19.23 20.68 9.70
C VAL A 13 -18.70 22.07 10.03
N SER A 14 -17.99 22.20 11.15
CA SER A 14 -17.37 23.46 11.56
C SER A 14 -15.90 23.25 11.88
N GLY A 15 -15.08 24.26 11.62
CA GLY A 15 -13.64 24.20 11.80
C GLY A 15 -13.04 25.60 11.92
N TYR A 16 -11.80 25.66 12.39
CA TYR A 16 -11.07 26.91 12.49
C TYR A 16 -10.55 27.35 11.12
N VAL A 17 -10.77 28.63 10.80
CA VAL A 17 -10.19 29.29 9.62
C VAL A 17 -9.62 30.65 10.07
N PRO A 18 -8.36 30.97 9.74
CA PRO A 18 -7.80 32.29 9.99
C PRO A 18 -8.68 33.41 9.41
N VAL A 19 -8.83 34.51 10.16
CA VAL A 19 -9.79 35.58 9.82
C VAL A 19 -9.50 36.22 8.45
N GLY A 20 -8.22 36.37 8.10
CA GLY A 20 -7.81 36.91 6.80
C GLY A 20 -8.29 36.04 5.64
N LEU A 21 -8.02 34.73 5.72
CA LEU A 21 -8.45 33.76 4.72
C LEU A 21 -9.98 33.71 4.59
N ALA A 22 -10.69 33.69 5.72
CA ALA A 22 -12.17 33.68 5.70
C ALA A 22 -12.74 34.94 5.03
N ARG A 23 -12.10 36.10 5.21
CA ARG A 23 -12.53 37.37 4.62
C ARG A 23 -12.28 37.40 3.11
N GLU A 24 -11.09 36.97 2.67
CA GLU A 24 -10.76 36.88 1.25
C GLU A 24 -11.68 35.89 0.53
N PHE A 25 -11.87 34.69 1.10
CA PHE A 25 -12.79 33.69 0.55
C PHE A 25 -14.19 34.27 0.34
N LYS A 26 -14.76 34.93 1.35
CA LYS A 26 -16.07 35.59 1.25
C LYS A 26 -16.10 36.66 0.16
N SER A 27 -15.03 37.45 0.05
CA SER A 27 -14.92 38.50 -0.97
C SER A 27 -14.90 37.92 -2.38
N ILE A 28 -14.24 36.79 -2.58
CA ILE A 28 -14.17 36.10 -3.88
C ILE A 28 -15.54 35.54 -4.23
N CYS A 29 -16.17 34.79 -3.32
CA CYS A 29 -17.52 34.26 -3.52
C CYS A 29 -18.53 35.35 -3.89
N ALA A 30 -18.49 36.49 -3.19
CA ALA A 30 -19.37 37.62 -3.48
C ALA A 30 -19.11 38.23 -4.86
N ARG A 31 -17.84 38.37 -5.26
CA ARG A 31 -17.45 38.90 -6.57
C ARG A 31 -17.86 37.99 -7.72
N GLU A 32 -17.81 36.68 -7.50
CA GLU A 32 -18.11 35.66 -8.51
C GLU A 32 -19.59 35.25 -8.52
N GLY A 33 -20.40 35.76 -7.59
CA GLY A 33 -21.82 35.41 -7.47
C GLY A 33 -22.06 33.97 -7.03
N VAL A 34 -21.08 33.34 -6.37
CA VAL A 34 -21.13 31.94 -5.92
C VAL A 34 -21.44 31.91 -4.42
N SER A 35 -22.25 30.95 -3.98
CA SER A 35 -22.49 30.77 -2.54
C SER A 35 -21.27 30.13 -1.87
N GLN A 36 -20.98 30.54 -0.63
CA GLN A 36 -19.87 29.93 0.15
C GLN A 36 -20.03 28.41 0.29
N SER A 37 -21.27 27.93 0.39
CA SER A 37 -21.56 26.49 0.51
C SER A 37 -21.24 25.76 -0.79
N ASP A 38 -21.64 26.30 -1.94
CA ASP A 38 -21.40 25.63 -3.23
C ASP A 38 -19.89 25.64 -3.54
N ALA A 39 -19.18 26.74 -3.24
CA ALA A 39 -17.73 26.80 -3.39
C ALA A 39 -16.99 25.79 -2.48
N LEU A 40 -17.43 25.64 -1.22
CA LEU A 40 -16.87 24.62 -0.33
C LEU A 40 -17.17 23.20 -0.83
N GLU A 41 -18.37 22.96 -1.35
CA GLU A 41 -18.75 21.66 -1.90
C GLU A 41 -17.87 21.27 -3.10
N GLU A 42 -17.62 22.21 -4.01
CA GLU A 42 -16.72 22.02 -5.15
C GLU A 42 -15.29 21.70 -4.69
N MET A 43 -14.75 22.48 -3.76
CA MET A 43 -13.41 22.24 -3.20
C MET A 43 -13.30 20.87 -2.50
N ILE A 44 -14.35 20.44 -1.79
CA ILE A 44 -14.40 19.13 -1.14
C ILE A 44 -14.39 18.02 -2.19
N ARG A 45 -15.21 18.13 -3.25
CA ARG A 45 -15.25 17.16 -4.36
C ARG A 45 -13.89 17.06 -5.05
N GLU A 46 -13.25 18.20 -5.32
CA GLU A 46 -11.93 18.23 -5.95
C GLU A 46 -10.86 17.59 -5.05
N TRP A 47 -10.87 17.90 -3.75
CA TRP A 47 -9.94 17.32 -2.78
C TRP A 47 -10.11 15.80 -2.66
N LEU A 48 -11.36 15.32 -2.61
CA LEU A 48 -11.67 13.89 -2.61
C LEU A 48 -11.20 13.21 -3.91
N GLY A 49 -11.43 13.84 -5.06
CA GLY A 49 -10.96 13.35 -6.36
C GLY A 49 -9.43 13.22 -6.41
N LYS A 50 -8.71 14.26 -5.95
CA LYS A 50 -7.24 14.24 -5.86
C LYS A 50 -6.74 13.15 -4.93
N LYS A 51 -7.39 12.95 -3.78
CA LYS A 51 -7.03 11.89 -2.83
C LYS A 51 -7.36 10.49 -3.37
N ALA A 52 -8.49 10.31 -4.03
CA ALA A 52 -8.82 9.05 -4.68
C ALA A 52 -7.82 8.70 -5.80
N ALA A 53 -7.43 9.67 -6.63
CA ALA A 53 -6.41 9.47 -7.67
C ALA A 53 -5.01 9.23 -7.11
N SER A 54 -4.64 9.93 -6.03
CA SER A 54 -3.35 9.73 -5.33
C SER A 54 -3.30 8.36 -4.64
N ASN A 55 -4.40 7.96 -3.99
CA ASN A 55 -4.51 6.65 -3.36
C ASN A 55 -4.56 5.54 -4.41
N SER A 56 -5.25 5.74 -5.54
CA SER A 56 -5.26 4.77 -6.63
C SER A 56 -3.87 4.65 -7.25
N SER A 57 -3.14 5.73 -7.53
CA SER A 57 -1.77 5.64 -8.06
C SER A 57 -0.74 5.10 -7.06
N GLN A 58 -0.89 5.39 -5.76
CA GLN A 58 -0.03 4.83 -4.71
C GLN A 58 -0.35 3.36 -4.44
N LEU A 59 -1.63 2.98 -4.42
CA LEU A 59 -2.08 1.59 -4.30
C LEU A 59 -1.75 0.80 -5.57
N GLU A 60 -1.88 1.37 -6.76
CA GLU A 60 -1.45 0.78 -8.04
C GLU A 60 0.07 0.63 -8.11
N GLN A 61 0.84 1.61 -7.63
CA GLN A 61 2.30 1.47 -7.54
C GLN A 61 2.70 0.43 -6.50
N ALA A 62 2.07 0.40 -5.33
CA ALA A 62 2.28 -0.64 -4.32
C ALA A 62 1.83 -2.03 -4.82
N ASN A 63 0.72 -2.08 -5.57
CA ASN A 63 0.22 -3.28 -6.23
C ASN A 63 1.04 -3.68 -7.45
N ARG A 64 1.85 -2.79 -8.04
CA ARG A 64 2.79 -3.10 -9.12
C ARG A 64 4.16 -3.52 -8.60
N LEU A 65 4.56 -3.00 -7.44
CA LEU A 65 5.76 -3.39 -6.70
C LEU A 65 5.44 -4.56 -5.75
N ILE A 66 5.05 -5.69 -6.34
CA ILE A 66 4.56 -6.87 -5.61
C ILE A 66 5.69 -7.64 -4.92
N THR A 67 6.87 -7.69 -5.55
CA THR A 67 7.98 -8.52 -5.10
C THR A 67 9.08 -7.68 -4.47
N ILE A 68 9.87 -8.30 -3.59
CA ILE A 68 11.06 -7.66 -3.03
C ILE A 68 12.02 -7.16 -4.12
N ALA A 69 12.11 -7.87 -5.25
CA ALA A 69 13.00 -7.48 -6.36
C ALA A 69 12.56 -6.14 -6.97
N ASP A 70 11.26 -5.95 -7.18
CA ASP A 70 10.71 -4.71 -7.72
C ASP A 70 10.84 -3.55 -6.72
N VAL A 71 10.56 -3.81 -5.44
CA VAL A 71 10.73 -2.83 -4.34
C VAL A 71 12.18 -2.36 -4.25
N VAL A 72 13.13 -3.29 -4.30
CA VAL A 72 14.56 -2.99 -4.25
C VAL A 72 15.00 -2.24 -5.50
N ARG A 73 14.58 -2.66 -6.69
CA ARG A 73 14.90 -2.00 -7.98
C ARG A 73 14.43 -0.55 -8.01
N ALA A 74 13.19 -0.28 -7.59
CA ALA A 74 12.62 1.07 -7.59
C ALA A 74 13.28 2.01 -6.56
N ASN A 75 13.82 1.48 -5.47
CA ASN A 75 14.36 2.26 -4.35
C ASN A 75 15.88 2.18 -4.19
N MET A 76 16.61 1.77 -5.23
CA MET A 76 18.06 1.57 -5.18
C MET A 76 18.85 2.75 -4.61
N THR A 77 18.45 3.99 -4.92
CA THR A 77 19.15 5.20 -4.45
C THR A 77 19.04 5.40 -2.94
N LYS A 78 17.94 4.95 -2.32
CA LYS A 78 17.71 5.00 -0.87
C LYS A 78 18.42 3.83 -0.16
N LEU A 79 18.39 2.64 -0.77
CA LEU A 79 18.96 1.42 -0.21
C LEU A 79 20.49 1.32 -0.31
N LYS A 80 21.15 2.07 -1.20
CA LYS A 80 22.63 2.12 -1.23
C LYS A 80 23.30 2.48 0.11
N ARG A 81 22.55 3.12 1.02
CA ARG A 81 23.04 3.54 2.34
C ARG A 81 22.69 2.58 3.47
N CYS A 82 21.88 1.54 3.23
CA CYS A 82 21.40 0.64 4.29
C CYS A 82 22.30 -0.58 4.56
N GLY A 83 23.45 -0.70 3.90
CA GLY A 83 24.49 -1.69 4.24
C GLY A 83 24.25 -3.12 3.76
N VAL A 84 23.16 -3.38 3.04
CA VAL A 84 22.82 -4.69 2.48
C VAL A 84 23.71 -4.97 1.26
N LYS A 85 24.52 -6.04 1.31
CA LYS A 85 25.58 -6.31 0.32
C LYS A 85 25.05 -6.92 -0.99
N ASN A 86 23.94 -7.65 -0.93
CA ASN A 86 23.31 -8.41 -2.02
C ASN A 86 22.19 -7.62 -2.73
N LEU A 87 22.07 -6.30 -2.52
CA LEU A 87 21.01 -5.46 -3.09
C LEU A 87 20.85 -5.59 -4.61
N GLN A 88 21.95 -5.74 -5.35
CA GLN A 88 21.89 -5.90 -6.81
C GLN A 88 21.35 -7.27 -7.23
N ALA A 89 21.72 -8.33 -6.54
CA ALA A 89 21.21 -9.68 -6.80
C ALA A 89 19.72 -9.78 -6.45
N LEU A 90 19.30 -9.13 -5.36
CA LEU A 90 17.89 -9.00 -4.97
C LEU A 90 17.09 -8.23 -6.02
N ALA A 91 17.60 -7.11 -6.55
CA ALA A 91 16.91 -6.31 -7.57
C ALA A 91 16.68 -7.06 -8.90
N LYS A 92 17.56 -8.04 -9.20
CA LYS A 92 17.47 -8.91 -10.38
C LYS A 92 16.63 -10.16 -10.15
N GLY A 93 16.24 -10.46 -8.90
CA GLY A 93 15.51 -11.68 -8.55
C GLY A 93 16.39 -12.94 -8.56
N GLU A 94 17.72 -12.80 -8.55
CA GLU A 94 18.66 -13.92 -8.60
C GLU A 94 18.81 -14.64 -7.25
N VAL A 95 18.52 -13.93 -6.15
CA VAL A 95 18.72 -14.41 -4.78
C VAL A 95 17.49 -14.06 -3.93
N LEU A 96 17.13 -14.95 -3.00
CA LEU A 96 16.07 -14.69 -2.02
C LEU A 96 16.57 -13.79 -0.88
N PRO A 97 15.74 -12.86 -0.37
CA PRO A 97 16.12 -12.04 0.77
C PRO A 97 16.22 -12.90 2.04
N THR A 98 17.31 -12.71 2.79
CA THR A 98 17.40 -13.24 4.16
C THR A 98 16.42 -12.45 5.04
N PRO A 99 15.79 -13.03 6.08
CA PRO A 99 14.90 -12.29 6.97
C PRO A 99 15.50 -11.00 7.54
N GLY A 100 16.81 -11.00 7.83
CA GLY A 100 17.54 -9.81 8.28
C GLY A 100 17.67 -8.72 7.20
N ASP A 101 18.05 -9.09 5.98
CA ASP A 101 18.15 -8.15 4.85
C ASP A 101 16.78 -7.55 4.53
N PHE A 102 15.74 -8.38 4.55
CA PHE A 102 14.36 -7.95 4.32
C PHE A 102 13.92 -6.90 5.35
N ALA A 103 14.14 -7.15 6.65
CA ALA A 103 13.82 -6.21 7.70
C ALA A 103 14.54 -4.86 7.51
N ILE A 104 15.83 -4.89 7.19
CA ILE A 104 16.62 -3.67 6.94
C ILE A 104 16.06 -2.88 5.74
N ILE A 105 15.71 -3.57 4.64
CA ILE A 105 15.14 -2.93 3.44
C ILE A 105 13.78 -2.30 3.77
N MET A 106 12.88 -3.04 4.41
CA MET A 106 11.55 -2.53 4.76
C MET A 106 11.62 -1.34 5.72
N SER A 107 12.45 -1.41 6.76
CA SER A 107 12.67 -0.31 7.69
C SER A 107 13.29 0.92 7.02
N SER A 108 14.25 0.72 6.11
CA SER A 108 14.89 1.82 5.37
C SER A 108 13.93 2.56 4.43
N LEU A 109 12.87 1.89 3.99
CA LEU A 109 11.84 2.46 3.14
C LEU A 109 10.62 2.97 3.92
N ALA A 110 10.60 2.82 5.25
CA ALA A 110 9.47 3.15 6.11
C ALA A 110 8.15 2.51 5.64
N ILE A 111 8.22 1.26 5.17
CA ILE A 111 7.06 0.49 4.72
C ILE A 111 6.28 -0.02 5.93
N PRO A 112 4.94 0.15 6.00
CA PRO A 112 4.12 -0.32 7.12
C PRO A 112 4.06 -1.85 7.19
N GLU A 113 3.85 -2.41 8.39
CA GLU A 113 3.95 -3.85 8.66
C GLU A 113 3.00 -4.70 7.80
N GLU A 114 1.80 -4.17 7.52
CA GLU A 114 0.80 -4.80 6.66
C GLU A 114 1.35 -5.01 5.24
N GLU A 115 2.04 -4.02 4.69
CA GLU A 115 2.66 -4.10 3.37
C GLU A 115 3.88 -5.04 3.37
N GLN A 116 4.67 -5.05 4.45
CA GLN A 116 5.80 -5.97 4.59
C GLN A 116 5.35 -7.43 4.50
N LYS A 117 4.26 -7.79 5.18
CA LYS A 117 3.68 -9.15 5.13
C LYS A 117 3.25 -9.53 3.72
N MET A 118 2.63 -8.61 2.99
CA MET A 118 2.22 -8.85 1.60
C MET A 118 3.42 -9.07 0.67
N ILE A 119 4.45 -8.23 0.76
CA ILE A 119 5.67 -8.34 -0.07
C ILE A 119 6.39 -9.65 0.23
N TRP A 120 6.49 -10.04 1.50
CA TRP A 120 7.09 -11.31 1.89
C TRP A 120 6.31 -12.49 1.30
N GLN A 121 5.00 -12.57 1.57
CA GLN A 121 4.17 -13.66 1.06
C GLN A 121 4.24 -13.78 -0.46
N LYS A 122 4.08 -12.68 -1.20
CA LYS A 122 4.13 -12.68 -2.66
C LYS A 122 5.49 -13.10 -3.21
N THR A 123 6.59 -12.65 -2.59
CA THR A 123 7.95 -13.04 -3.00
C THR A 123 8.15 -14.56 -2.94
N PHE A 124 7.64 -15.22 -1.89
CA PHE A 124 7.78 -16.68 -1.74
C PHE A 124 6.70 -17.47 -2.50
N SER A 125 5.49 -16.95 -2.65
CA SER A 125 4.42 -17.60 -3.42
C SER A 125 4.70 -17.60 -4.94
N SER A 126 5.35 -16.56 -5.47
CA SER A 126 5.71 -16.52 -6.89
C SER A 126 6.75 -17.57 -7.29
N LEU A 127 7.65 -17.99 -6.38
CA LEU A 127 8.61 -19.07 -6.67
C LEU A 127 7.93 -20.43 -6.88
N ASN A 128 6.79 -20.67 -6.22
CA ASN A 128 6.08 -21.94 -6.35
C ASN A 128 5.38 -22.09 -7.71
N ASN A 129 5.15 -21.00 -8.45
CA ASN A 129 4.53 -21.05 -9.78
C ASN A 129 5.55 -21.20 -10.93
N ASP A 130 6.82 -20.86 -10.71
CA ASP A 130 7.89 -20.99 -11.72
C ASP A 130 8.61 -22.35 -11.70
N PHE A 131 8.38 -23.17 -10.66
CA PHE A 131 8.70 -24.60 -10.72
C PHE A 131 7.50 -25.37 -11.29
N GLY A 132 7.38 -25.33 -12.63
CA GLY A 132 6.62 -26.33 -13.38
C GLY A 132 7.01 -27.73 -12.91
N GLY A 133 5.98 -28.53 -12.59
CA GLY A 133 6.08 -29.70 -11.74
C GLY A 133 7.14 -30.74 -12.14
N VAL A 134 7.67 -31.40 -11.11
CA VAL A 134 8.17 -32.77 -11.19
C VAL A 134 7.78 -33.50 -9.90
N ASN A 135 6.89 -34.47 -10.10
CA ASN A 135 6.68 -35.74 -9.42
C ASN A 135 6.64 -35.84 -7.88
N GLU A 136 5.53 -36.45 -7.44
CA GLU A 136 5.49 -37.47 -6.39
C GLU A 136 6.81 -38.26 -6.32
N CYS A 137 7.46 -38.20 -5.16
CA CYS A 137 8.23 -39.33 -4.66
C CYS A 137 7.47 -39.88 -3.46
N GLU A 138 6.59 -40.83 -3.73
CA GLU A 138 6.27 -41.85 -2.76
C GLU A 138 7.55 -42.58 -2.30
N ARG A 139 7.47 -43.04 -1.05
CA ARG A 139 7.94 -44.34 -0.57
C ARG A 139 9.32 -44.40 0.10
N SER A 140 9.25 -44.55 1.41
CA SER A 140 9.76 -45.79 2.02
C SER A 140 9.01 -46.12 3.31
N GLU A 141 8.12 -47.13 3.19
CA GLU A 141 7.83 -48.20 4.17
C GLU A 141 9.06 -48.47 5.08
N SER A 142 8.99 -48.76 6.39
CA SER A 142 8.19 -49.72 7.19
C SER A 142 8.76 -49.66 8.66
N PRO A 143 8.29 -50.39 9.71
CA PRO A 143 7.54 -51.64 9.68
C PRO A 143 6.36 -51.80 10.69
N LYS A 144 5.57 -52.84 10.44
CA LYS A 144 4.58 -53.46 11.33
C LYS A 144 5.21 -53.91 12.66
N PRO A 145 4.43 -53.93 13.77
CA PRO A 145 4.56 -54.96 14.78
C PRO A 145 3.45 -56.00 14.57
N THR A 146 3.83 -57.25 14.32
CA THR A 146 2.96 -58.41 14.51
C THR A 146 3.76 -59.49 15.21
N GLY A 147 3.29 -59.90 16.38
CA GLY A 147 3.74 -61.03 17.20
C GLY A 147 2.89 -61.00 18.47
N LEU A 148 1.70 -61.61 18.50
CA LEU A 148 1.40 -63.02 18.81
C LEU A 148 1.99 -63.53 20.13
N GLU A 149 1.06 -63.69 21.08
CA GLU A 149 0.89 -64.65 22.19
C GLU A 149 2.10 -65.25 22.94
N LEU A 150 1.97 -65.19 24.27
CA LEU A 150 2.03 -66.34 25.18
C LEU A 150 1.03 -66.13 26.32
#